data_AF-A0A2S5DD69-F1
#
_entry.id   AF-A0A2S5DD69-F1
#
_cell.length_a   1.000
_cell.length_b   1.000
_cell.length_c   1.000
_cell.angle_alpha   90.00
_cell.angle_beta   90.00
_cell.angle_gamma   90.00
#
_symmetry.space_group_name_H-M   'P 1'
#
loop_
_entity.id
_entity.type
_entity.pdbx_description
1 polymer ?
#
loop_
_entity_poly.entity_id
_entity_poly.type
_entity_poly.pdbx_seq_one_letter_code
_entity_poly.pdbx_strand_id
1 'polypeptide(L)'
;MSTADDRLALVQQNYQAALDDEPHDLAAAETAAQVAAIQANLAAAKQIYYEALEAQLTQAGGDVEQAYLDASTALDAVAQIRGQAAAMPDLISRLNKATQAASRLVAQAKQASAARG
;
A
#
# COMPACT_ATOMS: atom_id res chain seq x y z
N MET A 1 -0.58 -17.65 7.96
CA MET A 1 -0.26 -17.64 6.52
C MET A 1 -1.47 -17.17 5.77
N SER A 2 -1.37 -15.94 5.28
CA SER A 2 -2.31 -15.28 4.38
C SER A 2 -2.47 -16.06 3.08
N THR A 3 -3.71 -16.08 2.59
CA THR A 3 -4.06 -16.61 1.28
C THR A 3 -3.69 -15.62 0.17
N ALA A 4 -3.83 -16.04 -1.09
CA ALA A 4 -3.71 -15.15 -2.24
C ALA A 4 -4.73 -14.02 -2.19
N ASP A 5 -5.96 -14.37 -1.81
CA ASP A 5 -7.09 -13.45 -1.72
C ASP A 5 -6.88 -12.43 -0.60
N ASP A 6 -6.35 -12.84 0.56
CA ASP A 6 -6.01 -11.91 1.66
C ASP A 6 -4.99 -10.86 1.20
N ARG A 7 -3.97 -11.29 0.44
CA ARG A 7 -2.91 -10.41 -0.05
C ARG A 7 -3.43 -9.48 -1.14
N LEU A 8 -4.27 -9.97 -2.05
CA LEU A 8 -4.92 -9.13 -3.05
C LEU A 8 -5.87 -8.12 -2.41
N ALA A 9 -6.66 -8.54 -1.43
CA ALA A 9 -7.57 -7.67 -0.68
C ALA A 9 -6.81 -6.55 0.03
N LEU A 10 -5.66 -6.84 0.64
CA LEU A 10 -4.85 -5.82 1.31
C LEU A 10 -4.30 -4.77 0.32
N VAL A 11 -3.78 -5.21 -0.83
CA VAL A 11 -3.29 -4.28 -1.87
C VAL A 11 -4.45 -3.45 -2.44
N GLN A 12 -5.60 -4.09 -2.67
CA GLN A 12 -6.82 -3.40 -3.10
C GLN A 12 -7.26 -2.35 -2.07
N GLN A 13 -7.26 -2.69 -0.79
CA GLN A 13 -7.61 -1.78 0.29
C GLN A 13 -6.67 -0.59 0.35
N ASN A 14 -5.36 -0.79 0.18
CA ASN A 14 -4.39 0.31 0.10
C ASN A 14 -4.69 1.26 -1.08
N TYR A 15 -5.03 0.72 -2.24
CA TYR A 15 -5.41 1.53 -3.40
C TYR A 15 -6.74 2.28 -3.18
N GLN A 16 -7.76 1.61 -2.66
CA GLN A 16 -9.06 2.21 -2.38
C GLN A 16 -8.95 3.33 -1.34
N ALA A 17 -8.23 3.10 -0.24
CA ALA A 17 -7.99 4.13 0.77
C ALA A 17 -7.28 5.34 0.16
N ALA A 18 -6.21 5.13 -0.62
CA ALA A 18 -5.52 6.23 -1.30
C ALA A 18 -6.45 7.00 -2.25
N LEU A 19 -7.36 6.32 -2.95
CA LEU A 19 -8.29 6.93 -3.89
C LEU A 19 -9.38 7.76 -3.17
N ASP A 20 -9.99 7.18 -2.13
CA ASP A 20 -11.09 7.81 -1.39
C ASP A 20 -10.62 9.02 -0.58
N ASP A 21 -9.38 8.95 -0.08
CA ASP A 21 -8.80 9.98 0.76
C ASP A 21 -8.09 11.10 -0.03
N GLU A 22 -7.67 10.86 -1.29
CA GLU A 22 -6.92 11.84 -2.09
C GLU A 22 -7.56 13.24 -2.12
N PRO A 23 -8.88 13.40 -2.35
CA PRO A 23 -9.49 14.73 -2.37
C PRO A 23 -9.35 15.48 -1.04
N HIS A 24 -9.43 14.77 0.09
CA HIS A 24 -9.29 15.35 1.42
C HIS A 24 -7.84 15.74 1.69
N ASP A 25 -6.90 14.86 1.34
CA ASP A 25 -5.47 15.10 1.54
C ASP A 25 -4.99 16.28 0.67
N LEU A 26 -5.47 16.38 -0.57
CA LEU A 26 -5.17 17.49 -1.48
C LEU A 26 -5.74 18.82 -0.98
N ALA A 27 -6.94 18.82 -0.40
CA ALA A 27 -7.54 20.03 0.15
C ALA A 27 -6.78 20.56 1.37
N ALA A 28 -6.14 19.66 2.12
CA ALA A 28 -5.32 19.99 3.29
C ALA A 28 -3.84 20.25 2.97
N ALA A 29 -3.41 20.08 1.70
CA ALA A 29 -2.04 20.32 1.29
C ALA A 29 -1.75 21.83 1.15
N GLU A 30 -0.71 22.30 1.82
CA GLU A 30 -0.30 23.71 1.83
C GLU A 30 0.78 24.03 0.79
N THR A 31 1.39 23.00 0.21
CA THR A 31 2.52 23.16 -0.72
C THR A 31 2.39 22.28 -1.95
N ALA A 32 2.95 22.73 -3.07
CA ALA A 32 3.03 21.94 -4.31
C ALA A 32 3.77 20.61 -4.11
N ALA A 33 4.75 20.58 -3.19
CA ALA A 33 5.48 19.35 -2.86
C ALA A 33 4.58 18.32 -2.16
N GLN A 34 3.71 18.75 -1.25
CA GLN A 34 2.73 17.87 -0.59
C GLN A 34 1.70 17.35 -1.60
N VAL A 35 1.17 18.21 -2.46
CA VAL A 35 0.27 17.82 -3.57
C VAL A 35 0.91 16.74 -4.44
N ALA A 36 2.14 16.97 -4.89
CA ALA A 36 2.87 16.02 -5.72
C ALA A 36 3.09 14.67 -5.00
N ALA A 37 3.39 14.70 -3.69
CA ALA A 37 3.59 13.49 -2.91
C ALA A 37 2.30 12.66 -2.75
N ILE A 38 1.16 13.32 -2.52
CA ILE A 38 -0.16 12.66 -2.39
C ILE A 38 -0.53 11.98 -3.73
N GLN A 39 -0.44 12.71 -4.84
CA GLN A 39 -0.75 12.18 -6.17
C GLN A 39 0.19 11.04 -6.58
N ALA A 40 1.48 11.17 -6.26
CA ALA A 40 2.45 10.11 -6.50
C ALA A 40 2.12 8.85 -5.67
N ASN A 41 1.62 9.02 -4.46
CA ASN A 41 1.22 7.91 -3.61
C ASN A 41 0.03 7.14 -4.20
N LEU A 42 -1.02 7.84 -4.65
CA LEU A 42 -2.16 7.22 -5.32
C LEU A 42 -1.73 6.50 -6.61
N ALA A 43 -0.93 7.17 -7.45
CA ALA A 43 -0.44 6.58 -8.70
C ALA A 43 0.35 5.28 -8.44
N ALA A 44 1.21 5.26 -7.43
CA ALA A 44 1.94 4.07 -7.03
C ALA A 44 1.02 2.98 -6.47
N ALA A 45 0.06 3.31 -5.60
CA ALA A 45 -0.90 2.35 -5.06
C ALA A 45 -1.74 1.69 -6.17
N LYS A 46 -2.16 2.47 -7.17
CA LYS A 46 -2.86 1.99 -8.37
C LYS A 46 -2.00 1.01 -9.18
N GLN A 47 -0.75 1.37 -9.45
CA GLN A 47 0.16 0.50 -10.19
C GLN A 47 0.37 -0.84 -9.46
N ILE A 48 0.62 -0.79 -8.14
CA ILE A 48 0.83 -1.99 -7.31
C ILE A 48 -0.40 -2.89 -7.33
N TYR A 49 -1.62 -2.33 -7.30
CA TYR A 49 -2.84 -3.11 -7.39
C TYR A 49 -2.99 -3.84 -8.72
N TYR A 50 -2.73 -3.19 -9.86
CA TYR A 50 -2.76 -3.88 -11.15
C TYR A 50 -1.67 -4.94 -11.26
N GLU A 51 -0.47 -4.66 -10.78
CA GLU A 51 0.61 -5.64 -10.71
C GLU A 51 0.26 -6.86 -9.84
N ALA A 52 -0.49 -6.65 -8.75
CA ALA A 52 -0.97 -7.73 -7.89
C ALA A 52 -2.03 -8.60 -8.58
N LEU A 53 -2.95 -7.97 -9.33
CA LEU A 53 -3.96 -8.66 -10.12
C LEU A 53 -3.33 -9.51 -11.23
N GLU A 54 -2.36 -8.96 -11.96
CA GLU A 54 -1.63 -9.69 -13.01
C GLU A 54 -0.86 -10.89 -12.44
N ALA A 55 -0.32 -10.75 -11.22
CA ALA A 55 0.52 -11.77 -10.62
C ALA A 55 -0.23 -12.98 -10.05
N GLN A 56 -1.57 -12.93 -9.90
CA GLN A 56 -2.40 -13.95 -9.23
C GLN A 56 -1.66 -14.55 -8.03
N LEU A 57 -1.55 -13.82 -6.90
CA LEU A 57 -0.68 -14.06 -5.74
C LEU A 57 -0.83 -15.44 -5.03
N THR A 58 -0.73 -16.54 -5.77
CA THR A 58 -1.24 -17.89 -5.47
C THR A 58 -0.37 -18.67 -4.50
N GLN A 59 0.89 -18.27 -4.31
CA GLN A 59 1.87 -19.02 -3.50
C GLN A 59 2.28 -18.26 -2.25
N ALA A 60 2.31 -18.94 -1.11
CA ALA A 60 2.70 -18.38 0.19
C ALA A 60 4.02 -18.99 0.68
N GLY A 61 4.86 -18.15 1.30
CA GLY A 61 6.13 -18.51 1.95
C GLY A 61 6.37 -17.60 3.15
N GLY A 62 7.36 -17.92 4.01
CA GLY A 62 7.63 -17.14 5.24
C GLY A 62 7.89 -15.65 4.97
N ASP A 63 8.68 -15.35 3.95
CA ASP A 63 8.97 -13.96 3.56
C ASP A 63 7.71 -13.24 3.09
N VAL A 64 6.89 -13.91 2.26
CA VAL A 64 5.64 -13.37 1.73
C VAL A 64 4.64 -13.07 2.85
N GLU A 65 4.59 -13.93 3.88
CA GLU A 65 3.77 -13.69 5.07
C GLU A 65 4.28 -12.48 5.87
N GLN A 66 5.59 -12.35 6.04
CA GLN A 66 6.15 -11.20 6.75
C GLN A 66 5.85 -9.90 6.01
N ALA A 67 5.98 -9.86 4.68
CA ALA A 67 5.61 -8.65 3.93
C ALA A 67 4.10 -8.35 3.95
N TYR A 68 3.25 -9.38 4.07
CA TYR A 68 1.81 -9.17 4.26
C TYR A 68 1.54 -8.47 5.60
N LEU A 69 2.14 -8.95 6.69
CA LEU A 69 1.99 -8.35 8.02
C LEU A 69 2.56 -6.92 8.07
N ASP A 70 3.70 -6.69 7.44
CA ASP A 70 4.32 -5.36 7.35
C ASP A 70 3.41 -4.39 6.58
N ALA A 71 2.80 -4.83 5.47
CA ALA A 71 1.88 -4.04 4.68
C ALA A 71 0.57 -3.74 5.43
N SER A 72 0.01 -4.72 6.14
CA SER A 72 -1.17 -4.53 6.98
C SER A 72 -0.90 -3.50 8.08
N THR A 73 0.21 -3.66 8.80
CA THR A 73 0.62 -2.73 9.87
C THR A 73 0.81 -1.30 9.35
N ALA A 74 1.40 -1.16 8.17
CA ALA A 74 1.63 0.16 7.57
C ALA A 74 0.31 0.82 7.14
N LEU A 75 -0.67 0.05 6.65
CA LEU A 75 -2.00 0.55 6.31
C LEU A 75 -2.78 0.96 7.57
N ASP A 76 -2.72 0.17 8.64
CA ASP A 76 -3.33 0.51 9.94
C ASP A 76 -2.74 1.80 10.52
N ALA A 77 -1.43 2.02 10.36
CA ALA A 77 -0.77 3.24 10.80
C ALA A 77 -1.25 4.49 10.02
N VAL A 78 -1.64 4.35 8.75
CA VAL A 78 -2.27 5.44 7.97
C VAL A 78 -3.65 5.73 8.54
N ALA A 79 -4.48 4.71 8.77
CA ALA A 79 -5.81 4.89 9.35
C ALA A 79 -5.75 5.56 10.74
N GLN A 80 -4.79 5.15 11.57
CA GLN A 80 -4.57 5.73 12.88
C GLN A 80 -4.18 7.21 12.80
N ILE A 81 -3.25 7.58 11.92
CA ILE A 81 -2.77 8.96 11.85
C ILE A 81 -3.85 9.92 11.30
N ARG A 82 -4.70 9.44 10.39
CA ARG A 82 -5.89 10.16 9.92
C ARG A 82 -6.86 10.48 11.07
N GLY A 83 -7.07 9.54 11.99
CA GLY A 83 -7.92 9.73 13.18
C GLY A 83 -7.35 10.69 14.23
N GLN A 84 -6.06 11.04 14.14
CA GLN A 84 -5.34 11.86 15.13
C GLN A 84 -5.18 13.33 14.71
N ALA A 85 -5.77 13.76 13.59
CA ALA A 85 -5.57 15.10 13.03
C ALA A 85 -4.08 15.49 12.90
N ALA A 86 -3.24 14.53 12.53
CA ALA A 86 -1.80 14.73 12.43
C ALA A 86 -1.41 15.69 11.31
N ALA A 87 -0.20 16.26 11.43
CA ALA A 87 0.35 17.16 10.44
C ALA A 87 0.56 16.45 9.08
N MET A 88 0.34 17.19 8.00
CA MET A 88 0.45 16.68 6.63
C MET A 88 1.78 15.95 6.32
N PRO A 89 2.96 16.41 6.79
CA PRO A 89 4.22 15.67 6.59
C PRO A 89 4.23 14.27 7.22
N ASP A 90 3.59 14.08 8.37
CA ASP A 90 3.51 12.78 9.04
C ASP A 90 2.59 11.84 8.27
N LEU A 91 1.44 12.34 7.79
CA LEU A 91 0.53 11.59 6.93
C LEU A 91 1.24 11.12 5.66
N ILE A 92 1.90 12.03 4.93
CA ILE A 92 2.67 11.70 3.71
C ILE A 92 3.74 10.64 4.01
N SER A 93 4.44 10.75 5.14
CA SER A 93 5.41 9.74 5.56
C SER A 93 4.78 8.35 5.73
N ARG A 94 3.56 8.27 6.27
CA ARG A 94 2.86 6.98 6.47
C ARG A 94 2.28 6.43 5.18
N LEU A 95 1.69 7.28 4.34
CA LEU A 95 1.26 6.91 3.00
C LEU A 95 2.41 6.27 2.21
N ASN A 96 3.59 6.89 2.22
CA ASN A 96 4.76 6.35 1.53
C ASN A 96 5.21 4.99 2.08
N LYS A 97 5.16 4.80 3.40
CA LYS A 97 5.50 3.51 4.02
C LYS A 97 4.50 2.41 3.66
N ALA A 98 3.20 2.70 3.67
CA ALA A 98 2.15 1.76 3.29
C ALA A 98 2.32 1.29 1.84
N THR A 99 2.48 2.23 0.91
CA THR A 99 2.70 1.93 -0.51
C THR A 99 3.99 1.14 -0.74
N GLN A 100 5.09 1.46 -0.06
CA GLN A 100 6.33 0.69 -0.14
C GLN A 100 6.20 -0.73 0.42
N ALA A 101 5.41 -0.93 1.47
CA ALA A 101 5.16 -2.24 2.04
C ALA A 101 4.29 -3.09 1.09
N ALA A 102 3.23 -2.51 0.53
CA ALA A 102 2.40 -3.17 -0.49
C ALA A 102 3.21 -3.58 -1.74
N SER A 103 4.10 -2.70 -2.21
CA SER A 103 5.01 -3.01 -3.33
C SER A 103 5.92 -4.20 -3.02
N ARG A 104 6.51 -4.24 -1.81
CA ARG A 104 7.35 -5.36 -1.36
C ARG A 104 6.58 -6.67 -1.27
N LEU A 105 5.35 -6.65 -0.76
CA LEU A 105 4.47 -7.81 -0.73
C LEU A 105 4.25 -8.38 -2.14
N VAL A 106 3.91 -7.53 -3.11
CA VAL A 106 3.70 -7.96 -4.50
C VAL A 106 4.99 -8.53 -5.10
N ALA A 107 6.13 -7.87 -4.89
CA ALA A 107 7.42 -8.35 -5.40
C ALA A 107 7.81 -9.72 -4.84
N GLN A 108 7.68 -9.93 -3.53
CA GLN A 108 8.01 -11.21 -2.90
C GLN A 108 7.05 -12.33 -3.32
N ALA A 109 5.75 -12.04 -3.44
CA ALA A 109 4.79 -13.00 -3.94
C ALA A 109 5.09 -13.41 -5.40
N LYS A 110 5.46 -12.45 -6.27
CA LYS A 110 5.93 -12.74 -7.64
C LYS A 110 7.15 -13.64 -7.65
N GLN A 111 8.15 -13.36 -6.81
CA GLN A 111 9.38 -14.16 -6.72
C GLN A 111 9.10 -15.59 -6.22
N ALA A 112 8.23 -15.75 -5.22
CA ALA A 112 7.85 -17.06 -4.69
C ALA A 112 7.16 -17.93 -5.76
N SER A 113 6.35 -17.32 -6.64
CA SER A 113 5.72 -18.01 -7.77
C SER A 113 6.73 -18.44 -8.84
N ALA A 114 7.78 -17.64 -9.09
CA ALA A 114 8.79 -17.92 -10.12
C ALA A 114 9.83 -18.98 -9.70
N ALA A 115 10.18 -19.08 -8.42
CA ALA A 115 11.25 -19.97 -7.92
C ALA A 115 10.92 -21.48 -7.92
N ARG A 116 9.72 -21.87 -8.36
CA ARG A 116 9.25 -23.27 -8.38
C ARG A 116 8.65 -23.71 -9.72
N GLY A 117 8.74 -22.87 -10.75
CA GLY A 117 8.38 -23.18 -12.13
C GLY A 117 9.51 -23.84 -12.90
#